data_AF-A0A7S2A5K9-F1
#
_entry.id   AF-A0A7S2A5K9-F1
#
_cell.length_a   1.000
_cell.length_b   1.000
_cell.length_c   1.000
_cell.angle_alpha   90.00
_cell.angle_beta   90.00
_cell.angle_gamma   90.00
#
_symmetry.space_group_name_H-M   'P 1'
#
loop_
_entity.id
_entity.type
_entity.pdbx_description
1 polymer ?
#
loop_
_entity_poly.entity_id
_entity_poly.type
_entity_poly.pdbx_seq_one_letter_code
_entity_poly.pdbx_strand_id
1 'polypeptide(L)'
;VAGAGGRKRRGTFAILNEDITRVLTTILVTSTMCSIYATTIFTHLAASIFGPRGESWGAIALTTITLFFVELLPKSIGVTNAERVARMMVPPINVASAIVSPIGIGLSFVAKKTLSLFGFKDKDDAGVSDSELRLIVMGARDSGTIDHSEQEMIKGVLNLQDQRIKEVMKPRVEIVAVPKEMSVASVLGVVRESGYSRIPVYDGEIDNIVGIVLAKSVLDFFVKGVLVEEPVRGMRSRDDDASGGGAVAAAPKEDAAEAEE
;
A
#
# COMPACT_ATOMS: atom_id res chain seq x y z
N VAL A 1 -10.93 25.86 -11.70
CA VAL A 1 -10.72 25.48 -13.12
C VAL A 1 -11.27 24.08 -13.30
N ALA A 2 -12.31 23.95 -14.13
CA ALA A 2 -13.05 22.70 -14.34
C ALA A 2 -12.14 21.62 -14.94
N GLY A 3 -12.02 20.48 -14.24
CA GLY A 3 -11.21 19.34 -14.64
C GLY A 3 -11.82 18.65 -15.87
N ALA A 4 -11.08 18.70 -16.97
CA ALA A 4 -11.39 18.02 -18.21
C ALA A 4 -11.64 16.52 -17.99
N GLY A 5 -12.76 16.03 -18.54
CA GLY A 5 -13.20 14.65 -18.47
C GLY A 5 -12.14 13.68 -18.99
N GLY A 6 -11.42 13.04 -18.06
CA GLY A 6 -10.67 11.84 -18.34
C GLY A 6 -11.64 10.73 -18.71
N ARG A 7 -11.67 10.34 -19.99
CA ARG A 7 -12.21 9.04 -20.41
C ARG A 7 -11.57 7.98 -19.52
N LYS A 8 -12.30 7.47 -18.52
CA LYS A 8 -11.94 6.25 -17.79
C LYS A 8 -11.73 5.17 -18.85
N ARG A 9 -10.48 4.91 -19.24
CA ARG A 9 -10.10 3.68 -19.91
C ARG A 9 -10.57 2.59 -18.96
N ARG A 10 -11.71 1.97 -19.26
CA ARG A 10 -12.16 0.74 -18.61
C ARG A 10 -11.09 -0.29 -18.92
N GLY A 11 -10.07 -0.35 -18.06
CA GLY A 11 -9.06 -1.38 -18.13
C GLY A 11 -9.77 -2.72 -18.06
N THR A 12 -9.20 -3.74 -18.70
CA THR A 12 -9.76 -5.11 -18.66
C THR A 12 -10.06 -5.52 -17.21
N PHE A 13 -9.26 -5.06 -16.24
CA PHE A 13 -9.39 -5.34 -14.81
C PHE A 13 -10.41 -4.49 -14.02
N ALA A 14 -11.05 -3.48 -14.63
CA ALA A 14 -11.93 -2.57 -13.89
C ALA A 14 -13.09 -3.30 -13.19
N ILE A 15 -13.62 -4.36 -13.81
CA ILE A 15 -14.75 -5.14 -13.27
C ILE A 15 -14.33 -6.02 -12.08
N LEU A 16 -13.09 -6.52 -12.06
CA LEU A 16 -12.55 -7.25 -10.91
C LEU A 16 -12.43 -6.33 -9.69
N ASN A 17 -12.13 -5.05 -9.91
CA ASN A 17 -11.94 -4.08 -8.84
C ASN A 17 -13.25 -3.41 -8.40
N GLU A 18 -14.20 -3.20 -9.32
CA GLU A 18 -15.49 -2.58 -9.01
C GLU A 18 -16.48 -3.55 -8.35
N ASP A 19 -16.45 -4.84 -8.69
CA ASP A 19 -17.46 -5.79 -8.20
C ASP A 19 -16.95 -7.25 -8.14
N ILE A 20 -15.95 -7.50 -7.30
CA ILE A 20 -15.32 -8.84 -7.17
C ILE A 20 -16.34 -9.92 -6.80
N THR A 21 -17.32 -9.58 -5.95
CA THR A 21 -18.39 -10.50 -5.55
C THR A 21 -19.19 -10.99 -6.75
N ARG A 22 -19.49 -10.10 -7.69
CA ARG A 22 -20.20 -10.47 -8.93
C ARG A 22 -19.37 -11.42 -9.79
N VAL A 23 -18.06 -11.18 -9.91
CA VAL A 23 -17.14 -12.07 -10.65
C VAL A 23 -17.06 -13.45 -9.98
N LEU A 24 -16.83 -13.48 -8.67
CA LEU A 24 -16.73 -14.72 -7.90
C LEU A 24 -18.02 -15.54 -7.94
N THR A 25 -19.17 -14.89 -7.77
CA THR A 25 -20.48 -15.56 -7.87
C THR A 25 -20.74 -16.09 -9.27
N THR A 26 -20.39 -15.35 -10.32
CA THR A 26 -20.52 -15.80 -11.71
C THR A 26 -19.68 -17.05 -11.96
N ILE A 27 -18.41 -17.03 -11.57
CA ILE A 27 -17.50 -18.18 -11.73
C ILE A 27 -18.02 -19.38 -10.95
N LEU A 28 -18.40 -19.18 -9.68
CA LEU A 28 -18.90 -20.24 -8.82
C LEU A 28 -20.16 -20.88 -9.42
N VAL A 29 -21.19 -20.07 -9.70
CA VAL A 29 -22.47 -20.56 -10.25
C VAL A 29 -22.26 -21.26 -11.59
N THR A 30 -21.50 -20.66 -12.51
CA THR A 30 -21.26 -21.24 -13.84
C THR A 30 -20.50 -22.56 -13.74
N SER A 31 -19.46 -22.63 -12.89
CA SER A 31 -18.67 -23.85 -12.71
C SER A 31 -19.50 -24.97 -12.07
N THR A 32 -20.27 -24.66 -11.02
CA THR A 32 -21.15 -25.63 -10.37
C THR A 32 -22.24 -26.13 -11.31
N MET A 33 -22.89 -25.23 -12.08
CA MET A 33 -23.89 -25.62 -13.07
C MET A 33 -23.27 -26.54 -14.13
N CYS A 34 -22.13 -26.16 -14.71
CA CYS A 34 -21.43 -26.97 -15.71
C CYS A 34 -21.09 -28.37 -15.18
N SER A 35 -20.54 -28.46 -13.97
CA SER A 35 -20.20 -29.75 -13.34
C SER A 35 -21.42 -30.62 -13.08
N ILE A 36 -22.53 -30.05 -12.59
CA ILE A 36 -23.78 -30.80 -12.37
C ILE A 36 -24.34 -31.29 -13.71
N TYR A 37 -24.47 -30.42 -14.71
CA TYR A 37 -24.97 -30.79 -16.03
C TYR A 37 -24.11 -31.85 -16.71
N ALA A 38 -22.78 -31.71 -16.66
CA ALA A 38 -21.85 -32.68 -17.21
C ALA A 38 -21.99 -34.04 -16.52
N THR A 39 -22.09 -34.06 -15.19
CA THR A 39 -22.29 -35.28 -14.41
C THR A 39 -23.64 -35.93 -14.73
N THR A 40 -24.73 -35.17 -14.74
CA THR A 40 -26.07 -35.69 -15.05
C THR A 40 -26.14 -36.29 -16.46
N ILE A 41 -25.62 -35.59 -17.48
CA ILE A 41 -25.60 -36.09 -18.86
C ILE A 41 -24.73 -37.33 -18.96
N PHE A 42 -23.54 -37.31 -18.35
CA PHE A 42 -22.63 -38.46 -18.37
C PHE A 42 -23.24 -39.68 -17.68
N THR A 43 -23.85 -39.52 -16.51
CA THR A 43 -24.49 -40.61 -15.78
C THR A 43 -25.63 -41.22 -16.59
N HIS A 44 -26.51 -40.40 -17.19
CA HIS A 44 -27.57 -40.90 -18.06
C HIS A 44 -27.01 -41.64 -19.29
N LEU A 45 -25.97 -41.11 -19.91
CA LEU A 45 -25.34 -41.73 -21.08
C LEU A 45 -24.64 -43.04 -20.71
N ALA A 46 -23.88 -43.07 -19.63
CA ALA A 46 -23.16 -44.23 -19.13
C ALA A 46 -24.13 -45.37 -18.75
N ALA A 47 -25.23 -45.04 -18.07
CA ALA A 47 -26.28 -46.00 -17.74
C ALA A 47 -26.92 -46.58 -19.01
N SER A 48 -27.13 -45.77 -20.05
CA SER A 48 -27.76 -46.23 -21.31
C SER A 48 -26.87 -47.17 -22.14
N ILE A 49 -25.54 -46.97 -22.11
CA ILE A 49 -24.59 -47.74 -22.95
C ILE A 49 -24.06 -48.97 -22.20
N PHE A 50 -23.71 -48.83 -20.93
CA PHE A 50 -22.98 -49.86 -20.17
C PHE A 50 -23.83 -50.53 -19.07
N GLY A 51 -25.09 -50.12 -18.92
CA GLY A 51 -25.99 -50.62 -17.88
C GLY A 51 -25.58 -50.23 -16.46
N PRO A 52 -26.25 -50.77 -15.43
CA PRO A 52 -26.09 -50.32 -14.03
C PRO A 52 -24.68 -50.50 -13.45
N ARG A 53 -23.93 -51.49 -13.93
CA ARG A 53 -22.53 -51.72 -13.48
C ARG A 53 -21.56 -50.72 -14.10
N GLY A 54 -21.80 -50.27 -15.33
CA GLY A 54 -20.97 -49.27 -15.99
C GLY A 54 -21.12 -47.87 -15.40
N GLU A 55 -22.29 -47.58 -14.80
CA GLU A 55 -22.54 -46.32 -14.11
C GLU A 55 -21.59 -46.11 -12.92
N SER A 56 -21.38 -47.13 -12.09
CA SER A 56 -20.53 -47.00 -10.89
C SER A 56 -19.06 -46.78 -11.24
N TRP A 57 -18.50 -47.58 -12.16
CA TRP A 57 -17.11 -47.41 -12.61
C TRP A 57 -16.94 -46.13 -13.44
N GLY A 58 -17.95 -45.77 -14.22
CA GLY A 58 -18.01 -44.52 -14.98
C GLY A 58 -17.97 -43.29 -14.07
N ALA A 59 -18.70 -43.29 -12.96
CA ALA A 59 -18.70 -42.17 -12.01
C ALA A 59 -17.32 -41.93 -11.39
N ILE A 60 -16.60 -43.00 -11.01
CA ILE A 60 -15.23 -42.89 -10.47
C ILE A 60 -14.28 -42.34 -11.54
N ALA A 61 -14.35 -42.86 -12.77
CA ALA A 61 -13.54 -42.39 -13.87
C ALA A 61 -13.82 -40.93 -14.22
N LEU A 62 -15.10 -40.55 -14.32
CA LEU A 62 -15.52 -39.18 -14.59
C LEU A 62 -14.99 -38.25 -13.50
N THR A 63 -15.21 -38.57 -12.23
CA THR A 63 -14.77 -37.75 -11.10
C THR A 63 -13.25 -37.54 -11.14
N THR A 64 -12.49 -38.59 -11.42
CA THR A 64 -11.02 -38.51 -11.53
C THR A 64 -10.60 -37.58 -12.66
N ILE A 65 -11.23 -37.72 -13.83
CA ILE A 65 -10.94 -36.91 -15.02
C ILE A 65 -11.31 -35.45 -14.78
N THR A 66 -12.51 -35.17 -14.27
CA THR A 66 -12.98 -33.79 -14.05
C THR A 66 -12.16 -33.11 -12.96
N LEU A 67 -11.87 -33.81 -11.86
CA LEU A 67 -11.06 -33.26 -10.78
C LEU A 67 -9.65 -32.90 -11.26
N PHE A 68 -9.04 -33.73 -12.11
CA PHE A 68 -7.71 -33.45 -12.63
C PHE A 68 -7.72 -32.37 -13.72
N PHE A 69 -8.49 -32.55 -14.79
CA PHE A 69 -8.43 -31.70 -16.00
C PHE A 69 -9.27 -30.43 -15.91
N VAL A 70 -10.41 -30.46 -15.23
CA VAL A 70 -11.32 -29.30 -15.15
C VAL A 70 -11.00 -28.46 -13.92
N GLU A 71 -10.55 -29.08 -12.83
CA GLU A 71 -10.37 -28.39 -11.56
C GLU A 71 -8.90 -28.14 -11.20
N LEU A 72 -8.09 -29.18 -10.98
CA LEU A 72 -6.71 -29.05 -10.50
C LEU A 72 -5.80 -28.34 -11.50
N LEU A 73 -5.75 -28.82 -12.75
CA LEU A 73 -4.83 -28.27 -13.76
C LEU A 73 -5.10 -26.79 -14.05
N PRO A 74 -6.35 -26.35 -14.35
CA PRO A 74 -6.60 -24.94 -14.65
C PRO A 74 -6.36 -24.04 -13.45
N LYS A 75 -6.67 -24.49 -12.22
CA LYS A 75 -6.37 -23.74 -10.99
C LYS A 75 -4.86 -23.56 -10.81
N SER A 76 -4.06 -24.61 -11.03
CA SER A 76 -2.60 -24.54 -10.91
C SER A 76 -1.97 -23.57 -11.92
N ILE A 77 -2.43 -23.60 -13.17
CA ILE A 77 -1.99 -22.66 -14.22
C ILE A 77 -2.41 -21.22 -13.86
N GLY A 78 -3.63 -21.06 -13.32
CA GLY A 78 -4.14 -19.76 -12.88
C GLY A 78 -3.31 -19.13 -11.77
N VAL A 79 -2.81 -19.93 -10.82
CA VAL A 79 -1.99 -19.42 -9.70
C VAL A 79 -0.58 -19.05 -10.15
N THR A 80 0.04 -19.86 -11.02
CA THR A 80 1.42 -19.63 -11.47
C THR A 80 1.56 -18.45 -12.43
N ASN A 81 0.52 -18.10 -13.19
CA ASN A 81 0.56 -17.01 -14.16
C ASN A 81 -0.72 -16.16 -14.12
N ALA A 82 -1.07 -15.68 -12.93
CA ALA A 82 -2.33 -15.02 -12.63
C ALA A 82 -2.62 -13.83 -13.56
N GLU A 83 -1.64 -12.97 -13.86
CA GLU A 83 -1.87 -11.78 -14.68
C GLU A 83 -2.26 -12.13 -16.12
N ARG A 84 -1.54 -13.07 -16.74
CA ARG A 84 -1.81 -13.47 -18.13
C ARG A 84 -3.14 -14.20 -18.24
N VAL A 85 -3.41 -15.12 -17.32
CA VAL A 85 -4.67 -15.88 -17.28
C VAL A 85 -5.84 -14.92 -17.03
N ALA A 86 -5.73 -14.00 -16.07
CA ALA A 86 -6.77 -13.01 -15.81
C ALA A 86 -7.02 -12.12 -17.03
N ARG A 87 -5.99 -11.60 -17.69
CA ARG A 87 -6.15 -10.77 -18.89
C ARG A 87 -6.90 -11.50 -20.02
N MET A 88 -6.66 -12.79 -20.19
CA MET A 88 -7.33 -13.63 -21.19
C MET A 88 -8.77 -14.00 -20.78
N MET A 89 -9.00 -14.27 -19.49
CA MET A 89 -10.28 -14.81 -18.98
C MET A 89 -11.30 -13.72 -18.60
N VAL A 90 -10.87 -12.49 -18.35
CA VAL A 90 -11.80 -11.42 -17.94
C VAL A 90 -12.85 -11.08 -19.00
N PRO A 91 -12.55 -10.96 -20.31
CA PRO A 91 -13.57 -10.72 -21.33
C PRO A 91 -14.70 -11.76 -21.36
N PRO A 92 -14.43 -13.09 -21.41
CA PRO A 92 -15.51 -14.08 -21.39
C PRO A 92 -16.26 -14.11 -20.06
N ILE A 93 -15.58 -13.91 -18.92
CA ILE A 93 -16.22 -13.82 -17.60
C ILE A 93 -17.20 -12.65 -17.56
N ASN A 94 -16.86 -11.51 -18.16
CA ASN A 94 -17.75 -10.34 -18.18
C ASN A 94 -19.06 -10.63 -18.94
N VAL A 95 -18.98 -11.29 -20.09
CA VAL A 95 -20.18 -11.68 -20.86
C VAL A 95 -21.02 -12.67 -20.08
N ALA A 96 -20.41 -13.71 -19.50
CA ALA A 96 -21.11 -14.68 -18.66
C ALA A 96 -21.75 -14.00 -17.43
N SER A 97 -21.05 -13.05 -16.83
CA SER A 97 -21.52 -12.31 -15.66
C SER A 97 -22.71 -11.41 -15.98
N ALA A 98 -22.83 -10.88 -17.20
CA ALA A 98 -24.03 -10.16 -17.62
C ALA A 98 -25.28 -11.06 -17.64
N ILE A 99 -25.11 -12.32 -18.05
CA ILE A 99 -26.20 -13.31 -18.11
C ILE A 99 -26.58 -13.81 -16.70
N VAL A 100 -25.59 -14.03 -15.82
CA VAL A 100 -25.81 -14.56 -14.47
C VAL A 100 -26.18 -13.48 -13.45
N SER A 101 -25.86 -12.21 -13.71
CA SER A 101 -26.14 -11.07 -12.83
C SER A 101 -27.58 -10.99 -12.28
N PRO A 102 -28.67 -11.17 -13.05
CA PRO A 102 -30.02 -11.11 -12.50
C PRO A 102 -30.26 -12.17 -11.40
N ILE A 103 -29.69 -13.36 -11.56
CA ILE A 103 -29.75 -14.44 -10.56
C ILE A 103 -28.90 -14.08 -9.35
N GLY A 104 -27.70 -13.52 -9.59
CA GLY A 104 -26.77 -13.07 -8.55
C GLY A 104 -27.40 -12.03 -7.62
N ILE A 105 -28.09 -11.03 -8.15
CA ILE A 105 -28.78 -10.01 -7.36
C ILE A 105 -29.86 -10.64 -6.46
N GLY A 106 -30.63 -11.60 -7.00
CA GLY A 106 -31.63 -12.33 -6.23
C GLY A 106 -31.02 -13.13 -5.08
N LEU A 107 -29.93 -13.87 -5.34
CA LEU A 107 -29.21 -14.63 -4.31
C LEU A 107 -28.59 -13.70 -3.26
N SER A 108 -27.95 -12.61 -3.67
CA SER A 108 -27.38 -11.62 -2.76
C SER A 108 -28.44 -10.96 -1.88
N PHE A 109 -29.63 -10.70 -2.41
CA PHE A 109 -30.75 -10.18 -1.61
C PHE A 109 -31.17 -11.19 -0.52
N VAL A 110 -31.32 -12.46 -0.88
CA VAL A 110 -31.65 -13.53 0.08
C VAL A 110 -30.53 -13.70 1.12
N ALA A 111 -29.27 -13.67 0.69
CA ALA A 111 -28.11 -13.78 1.58
C ALA A 111 -28.07 -12.61 2.58
N LYS A 112 -28.22 -11.36 2.12
CA LYS A 112 -28.25 -10.17 2.97
C LYS A 112 -29.42 -10.17 3.95
N LYS A 113 -30.61 -10.57 3.49
CA LYS A 113 -31.79 -10.76 4.34
C LYS A 113 -31.52 -11.79 5.44
N THR A 114 -30.88 -12.91 5.08
CA THR A 114 -30.52 -13.97 6.02
C THR A 114 -29.49 -13.47 7.02
N LEU A 115 -28.41 -12.83 6.58
CA LEU A 115 -27.38 -12.25 7.45
C LEU A 115 -27.94 -11.20 8.41
N SER A 116 -28.85 -10.36 7.92
CA SER A 116 -29.55 -9.36 8.72
C SER A 116 -30.43 -10.00 9.80
N LEU A 117 -31.00 -11.18 9.56
CA LEU A 117 -31.75 -11.94 10.58
C LEU A 117 -30.83 -12.49 11.66
N PHE A 118 -29.57 -12.78 11.34
CA PHE A 118 -28.55 -13.21 12.29
C PHE A 118 -27.76 -12.05 12.93
N GLY A 119 -28.14 -10.80 12.67
CA GLY A 119 -27.55 -9.61 13.32
C GLY A 119 -26.20 -9.17 12.75
N PHE A 120 -25.77 -9.71 11.61
CA PHE A 120 -24.58 -9.22 10.91
C PHE A 120 -24.93 -7.96 10.12
N LYS A 121 -24.29 -6.85 10.47
CA LYS A 121 -24.38 -5.57 9.75
C LYS A 121 -23.28 -5.53 8.70
N ASP A 122 -23.64 -5.28 7.44
CA ASP A 122 -22.66 -5.03 6.38
C ASP A 122 -21.75 -3.89 6.83
N LYS A 123 -20.45 -4.17 7.00
CA LYS A 123 -19.43 -3.12 7.10
C LYS A 123 -19.12 -2.71 5.67
N ASP A 124 -19.68 -1.60 5.24
CA ASP A 124 -19.29 -0.90 4.01
C ASP A 124 -17.91 -0.24 4.21
N ASP A 125 -16.87 -1.04 4.48
CA ASP A 125 -15.49 -0.56 4.36
C ASP A 125 -15.07 -0.79 2.91
N ALA A 126 -15.30 0.23 2.08
CA ALA A 126 -14.79 0.28 0.72
C ALA A 126 -13.25 0.50 0.67
N GLY A 127 -12.57 0.46 1.81
CA GLY A 127 -11.13 0.61 1.95
C GLY A 127 -10.45 -0.74 2.23
N VAL A 128 -9.27 -0.93 1.65
CA VAL A 128 -8.40 -2.07 1.98
C VAL A 128 -7.87 -1.89 3.40
N SER A 129 -8.16 -2.83 4.29
CA SER A 129 -7.62 -2.84 5.65
C SER A 129 -6.10 -3.03 5.65
N ASP A 130 -5.40 -2.59 6.70
CA ASP A 130 -3.94 -2.81 6.82
C ASP A 130 -3.58 -4.31 6.72
N SER A 131 -4.40 -5.18 7.33
CA SER A 131 -4.25 -6.64 7.21
C SER A 131 -4.38 -7.15 5.77
N GLU A 132 -5.34 -6.63 5.00
CA GLU A 132 -5.51 -7.00 3.59
C GLU A 132 -4.38 -6.43 2.75
N LEU A 133 -3.91 -5.22 3.04
CA LEU A 133 -2.80 -4.58 2.33
C LEU A 133 -1.50 -5.36 2.54
N ARG A 134 -1.24 -5.81 3.77
CA ARG A 134 -0.13 -6.72 4.07
C ARG A 134 -0.25 -8.05 3.33
N LEU A 135 -1.46 -8.61 3.24
CA LEU A 135 -1.70 -9.86 2.51
C LEU A 135 -1.44 -9.69 1.00
N ILE A 136 -1.87 -8.57 0.42
CA ILE A 136 -1.60 -8.24 -0.99
C ILE A 136 -0.10 -8.14 -1.25
N VAL A 137 0.64 -7.44 -0.38
CA VAL A 137 2.11 -7.29 -0.51
C VAL A 137 2.82 -8.64 -0.38
N MET A 138 2.37 -9.51 0.53
CA MET A 138 2.91 -10.87 0.65
C MET A 138 2.64 -11.69 -0.62
N GLY A 139 1.42 -11.66 -1.16
CA GLY A 139 1.09 -12.35 -2.41
C GLY A 139 1.85 -11.80 -3.63
N ALA A 140 2.13 -10.49 -3.65
CA ALA A 140 2.95 -9.88 -4.70
C ALA A 140 4.40 -10.41 -4.68
N ARG A 141 4.97 -10.69 -3.51
CA ARG A 141 6.28 -11.34 -3.40
C ARG A 141 6.23 -12.79 -3.84
N ASP A 142 5.24 -13.56 -3.38
CA ASP A 142 5.13 -14.99 -3.71
C ASP A 142 4.94 -15.24 -5.20
N SER A 143 4.27 -14.30 -5.88
CA SER A 143 4.13 -14.30 -7.35
C SER A 143 5.38 -13.81 -8.10
N GLY A 144 6.43 -13.39 -7.39
CA GLY A 144 7.65 -12.82 -7.97
C GLY A 144 7.47 -11.44 -8.61
N THR A 145 6.36 -10.76 -8.31
CA THR A 145 6.06 -9.43 -8.84
C THR A 145 6.93 -8.35 -8.18
N ILE A 146 7.26 -8.53 -6.90
CA ILE A 146 8.14 -7.65 -6.13
C ILE A 146 9.26 -8.44 -5.47
N ASP A 147 10.42 -7.81 -5.32
CA ASP A 147 11.57 -8.38 -4.63
C ASP A 147 11.43 -8.33 -3.09
N HIS A 148 12.27 -9.07 -2.38
CA HIS A 148 12.34 -9.03 -0.92
C HIS A 148 12.60 -7.62 -0.39
N SER A 149 13.49 -6.87 -1.04
CA SER A 149 13.84 -5.50 -0.63
C SER A 149 12.65 -4.55 -0.70
N GLU A 150 11.85 -4.64 -1.77
CA GLU A 150 10.62 -3.85 -1.95
C GLU A 150 9.56 -4.22 -0.92
N GLN A 151 9.41 -5.51 -0.61
CA GLN A 151 8.50 -5.97 0.44
C GLN A 151 8.89 -5.41 1.82
N GLU A 152 10.19 -5.38 2.15
CA GLU A 152 10.65 -4.79 3.41
C GLU A 152 10.41 -3.29 3.48
N MET A 153 10.64 -2.56 2.39
CA MET A 153 10.34 -1.13 2.33
C MET A 153 8.85 -0.85 2.58
N ILE A 154 7.96 -1.56 1.88
CA ILE A 154 6.51 -1.37 2.03
C ILE A 154 6.06 -1.70 3.46
N LYS A 155 6.56 -2.81 4.04
CA LYS A 155 6.30 -3.14 5.44
C LYS A 155 6.82 -2.07 6.40
N GLY A 156 7.99 -1.52 6.15
CA GLY A 156 8.55 -0.41 6.91
C GLY A 156 7.62 0.80 6.91
N VAL A 157 7.12 1.20 5.74
CA VAL A 157 6.18 2.33 5.61
C VAL A 157 4.87 2.09 6.35
N LEU A 158 4.30 0.88 6.26
CA LEU A 158 3.08 0.53 7.01
C LEU A 158 3.32 0.60 8.52
N ASN A 159 4.46 0.10 8.99
CA ASN A 159 4.81 0.13 10.42
C ASN A 159 5.08 1.54 10.95
N LEU A 160 5.53 2.49 10.11
CA LEU A 160 5.75 3.87 10.52
C LEU A 160 4.48 4.56 11.01
N GLN A 161 3.29 4.13 10.55
CA GLN A 161 2.02 4.71 11.02
C GLN A 161 1.76 4.44 12.50
N ASP A 162 2.21 3.28 12.98
CA ASP A 162 2.00 2.83 14.37
C ASP A 162 3.22 3.07 15.27
N GLN A 163 4.37 3.43 14.68
CA GLN A 163 5.62 3.57 15.40
C GLN A 163 5.65 4.87 16.22
N ARG A 164 5.88 4.75 17.53
CA ARG A 164 5.98 5.93 18.40
C ARG A 164 7.40 6.52 18.34
N ILE A 165 7.51 7.84 18.49
CA ILE A 165 8.81 8.55 18.52
C ILE A 165 9.79 7.91 19.52
N LYS A 166 9.28 7.49 20.69
CA LYS A 166 10.09 6.83 21.72
C LYS A 166 10.75 5.52 21.29
N GLU A 167 10.23 4.87 20.25
CA GLU A 167 10.72 3.59 19.72
C GLU A 167 11.84 3.81 18.67
N VAL A 168 12.06 5.05 18.21
CA VAL A 168 13.08 5.41 17.21
C VAL A 168 14.16 6.33 17.79
N MET A 169 13.84 7.09 18.85
CA MET A 169 14.79 8.03 19.46
C MET A 169 15.95 7.32 20.16
N LYS A 170 17.12 7.97 20.17
CA LYS A 170 18.25 7.59 21.02
C LYS A 170 17.88 7.81 22.50
N PRO A 171 18.09 6.83 23.39
CA PRO A 171 17.88 7.02 24.83
C PRO A 171 18.73 8.18 25.37
N ARG A 172 18.20 8.95 26.34
CA ARG A 172 18.85 10.15 26.91
C ARG A 172 20.30 9.90 27.34
N VAL A 173 20.56 8.74 27.96
CA VAL A 173 21.88 8.35 28.48
C VAL A 173 22.92 8.08 27.39
N GLU A 174 22.49 7.91 26.14
CA GLU A 174 23.35 7.67 24.97
C GLU A 174 23.51 8.91 24.08
N ILE A 175 22.90 10.04 24.44
CA ILE A 175 23.00 11.27 23.65
C ILE A 175 24.37 11.91 23.87
N VAL A 176 25.07 12.19 22.78
CA VAL A 176 26.27 13.03 22.78
C VAL A 176 25.82 14.48 22.64
N ALA A 177 26.00 15.27 23.69
CA ALA A 177 25.66 16.69 23.74
C ALA A 177 26.82 17.50 24.34
N VAL A 178 26.89 18.80 24.05
CA VAL A 178 27.96 19.69 24.53
C VAL A 178 27.39 20.87 25.35
N PRO A 179 28.08 21.34 26.40
CA PRO A 179 27.64 22.51 27.16
C PRO A 179 27.85 23.80 26.35
N LYS A 180 27.00 24.82 26.57
CA LYS A 180 27.05 26.10 25.82
C LYS A 180 28.36 26.86 25.98
N GLU A 181 29.11 26.62 27.05
CA GLU A 181 30.39 27.26 27.35
C GLU A 181 31.59 26.58 26.66
N MET A 182 31.39 25.41 26.06
CA MET A 182 32.47 24.69 25.36
C MET A 182 33.02 25.54 24.22
N SER A 183 34.34 25.53 24.01
CA SER A 183 34.97 26.24 22.89
C SER A 183 34.69 25.51 21.57
N VAL A 184 34.60 26.26 20.47
CA VAL A 184 34.41 25.70 19.12
C VAL A 184 35.50 24.66 18.78
N ALA A 185 36.74 24.88 19.22
CA ALA A 185 37.83 23.92 19.02
C ALA A 185 37.60 22.57 19.72
N SER A 186 37.06 22.61 20.94
CA SER A 186 36.72 21.41 21.70
C SER A 186 35.53 20.68 21.10
N VAL A 187 34.53 21.41 20.61
CA VAL A 187 33.38 20.83 19.88
C VAL A 187 33.83 20.11 18.62
N LEU A 188 34.83 20.62 17.89
CA LEU A 188 35.39 19.89 16.75
C LEU A 188 35.98 18.53 17.17
N GLY A 189 36.60 18.45 18.34
CA GLY A 189 37.06 17.19 18.93
C GLY A 189 35.90 16.21 19.11
N VAL A 190 34.80 16.66 19.71
CA VAL A 190 33.59 15.85 19.93
C VAL A 190 32.94 15.41 18.62
N VAL A 191 32.85 16.31 17.62
CA VAL A 191 32.35 15.98 16.27
C VAL A 191 33.19 14.90 15.63
N ARG A 192 34.52 15.00 15.71
CA ARG A 192 35.45 14.03 15.12
C ARG A 192 35.38 12.66 15.81
N GLU A 193 35.24 12.65 17.14
CA GLU A 193 35.17 11.41 17.92
C GLU A 193 33.82 10.71 17.78
N SER A 194 32.72 11.47 17.82
CA SER A 194 31.37 10.90 17.74
C SER A 194 30.87 10.61 16.32
N GLY A 195 31.38 11.35 15.31
CA GLY A 195 30.95 11.24 13.92
C GLY A 195 29.57 11.83 13.61
N TYR A 196 28.91 12.49 14.56
CA TYR A 196 27.57 13.04 14.37
C TYR A 196 27.56 14.40 13.65
N SER A 197 26.59 14.59 12.75
CA SER A 197 26.42 15.85 12.02
C SER A 197 25.69 16.95 12.79
N ARG A 198 24.92 16.57 13.82
CA ARG A 198 24.11 17.47 14.67
C ARG A 198 24.33 17.09 16.12
N ILE A 199 24.83 18.03 16.91
CA ILE A 199 25.12 17.84 18.34
C ILE A 199 24.27 18.84 19.14
N PRO A 200 23.37 18.38 20.03
CA PRO A 200 22.62 19.25 20.92
C PRO A 200 23.54 20.04 21.84
N VAL A 201 23.20 21.31 22.07
CA VAL A 201 23.87 22.18 23.04
C VAL A 201 22.96 22.36 24.24
N TYR A 202 23.47 22.11 25.43
CA TYR A 202 22.71 22.25 26.68
C TYR A 202 23.26 23.38 27.57
N ASP A 203 22.42 23.88 28.47
CA ASP A 203 22.77 24.90 29.46
C ASP A 203 22.50 24.40 30.87
N GLY A 204 23.58 24.17 31.63
CA GLY A 204 23.54 23.57 32.96
C GLY A 204 23.33 22.06 32.90
N GLU A 205 22.07 21.63 32.75
CA GLU A 205 21.69 20.21 32.69
C GLU A 205 21.36 19.77 31.26
N ILE A 206 21.57 18.49 30.95
CA ILE A 206 21.32 17.92 29.61
C ILE A 206 19.85 17.98 29.17
N ASP A 207 18.92 18.23 30.10
CA ASP A 207 17.49 18.41 29.80
C ASP A 207 17.19 19.79 29.22
N ASN A 208 18.08 20.75 29.43
CA ASN A 208 17.91 22.12 28.97
C ASN A 208 18.69 22.34 27.66
N ILE A 209 18.17 21.78 26.57
CA ILE A 209 18.72 21.96 25.23
C ILE A 209 18.39 23.37 24.73
N VAL A 210 19.42 24.19 24.51
CA VAL A 210 19.32 25.58 24.05
C VAL A 210 19.56 25.73 22.54
N GLY A 211 20.07 24.70 21.86
CA GLY A 211 20.32 24.72 20.43
C GLY A 211 20.95 23.45 19.89
N ILE A 212 21.35 23.49 18.61
CA ILE A 212 22.04 22.39 17.92
C ILE A 212 23.23 22.97 17.16
N VAL A 213 24.41 22.39 17.34
CA VAL A 213 25.59 22.66 16.51
C VAL A 213 25.62 21.69 15.34
N LEU A 214 25.74 22.26 14.14
CA LEU A 214 25.98 21.52 12.91
C LEU A 214 27.48 21.32 12.73
N ALA A 215 27.92 20.08 12.49
CA ALA A 215 29.32 19.77 12.23
C ALA A 215 29.90 20.62 11.07
N LYS A 216 29.11 20.85 10.02
CA LYS A 216 29.50 21.71 8.88
C LYS A 216 29.82 23.14 9.31
N SER A 217 29.08 23.69 10.26
CA SER A 217 29.20 25.09 10.69
C SER A 217 30.43 25.31 11.59
N VAL A 218 30.99 24.25 12.17
CA VAL A 218 32.26 24.32 12.90
C VAL A 218 33.42 24.69 11.94
N LEU A 219 33.31 24.32 10.67
CA LEU A 219 34.31 24.64 9.65
C LEU A 219 34.33 26.13 9.29
N ASP A 220 33.23 26.86 9.50
CA ASP A 220 33.16 28.30 9.22
C ASP A 220 34.08 29.10 10.16
N PHE A 221 34.43 28.54 11.32
CA PHE A 221 35.36 29.11 12.30
C PHE A 221 36.82 28.67 12.07
N PHE A 222 37.07 27.97 10.97
CA PHE A 222 38.40 27.52 10.55
C PHE A 222 39.05 28.59 9.65
N VAL A 223 39.54 29.67 10.25
CA VAL A 223 40.21 30.75 9.51
C VAL A 223 41.73 30.56 9.56
N LYS A 224 42.37 30.39 8.39
CA LYS A 224 43.84 30.27 8.24
C LYS A 224 44.52 29.13 9.03
N GLY A 225 43.83 27.99 9.20
CA GLY A 225 44.42 26.80 9.85
C GLY A 225 44.52 26.88 11.38
N VAL A 226 43.90 27.88 11.99
CA VAL A 226 43.78 28.03 13.45
C VAL A 226 42.30 28.09 13.82
N LEU A 227 41.89 27.30 14.81
CA LEU A 227 40.54 27.34 15.35
C LEU A 227 40.39 28.57 16.24
N VAL A 228 39.39 29.39 15.97
CA VAL A 228 39.04 30.51 16.84
C VAL A 228 38.43 29.95 18.12
N GLU A 229 38.98 30.30 19.28
CA GLU A 229 38.42 29.95 20.60
C GLU A 229 37.21 30.85 20.93
N GLU A 230 36.15 30.75 20.14
CA GLU A 230 34.87 31.35 20.50
C GLU A 230 33.99 30.36 21.28
N PRO A 231 33.20 30.84 22.25
CA PRO A 231 32.20 30.02 22.92
C PRO A 231 31.04 29.68 21.96
N VAL A 232 30.51 28.46 22.07
CA VAL A 232 29.46 27.91 21.20
C VAL A 232 28.18 28.78 21.11
N ARG A 233 27.94 29.65 22.09
CA ARG A 233 26.82 30.63 22.07
C ARG A 233 26.81 31.54 20.81
N GLY A 234 27.94 31.74 20.13
CA GLY A 234 28.03 32.52 18.88
C GLY A 234 27.53 31.79 17.62
N MET A 235 27.26 30.48 17.72
CA MET A 235 26.98 29.59 16.61
C MET A 235 25.50 29.61 16.21
N ARG A 236 24.96 30.79 15.87
CA ARG A 236 23.62 30.90 15.28
C ARG A 236 23.66 30.39 13.85
N SER A 237 22.73 29.49 13.52
CA SER A 237 22.56 29.00 12.16
C SER A 237 22.16 30.18 11.26
N ARG A 238 22.95 30.46 10.22
CA ARG A 238 22.58 31.43 9.16
C ARG A 238 21.37 30.97 8.34
N ASP A 239 20.90 29.74 8.54
CA ASP A 239 19.77 29.16 7.81
C ASP A 239 18.41 29.70 8.34
N ASP A 240 18.36 30.29 9.54
CA ASP A 240 17.13 30.88 10.10
C ASP A 240 16.76 32.23 9.45
N ASP A 241 17.75 33.01 8.97
CA ASP A 241 17.52 34.33 8.34
C ASP A 241 16.90 34.22 6.93
N ALA A 242 16.94 33.05 6.30
CA ALA A 242 16.36 32.82 4.97
C ALA A 242 14.87 32.41 5.01
N SER A 243 14.29 32.19 6.20
CA SER A 243 12.89 31.76 6.35
C SER A 243 11.93 32.88 6.80
N GLY A 244 12.45 34.06 7.15
CA GLY A 244 11.67 35.23 7.57
C GLY A 244 11.50 36.26 6.45
N GLY A 245 10.74 35.95 5.40
CA GLY A 245 10.57 36.89 4.28
C GLY A 245 9.59 36.49 3.19
N GLY A 246 8.59 35.68 3.49
CA GLY A 246 7.45 35.48 2.60
C GLY A 246 6.50 36.67 2.65
N ALA A 247 6.94 37.83 2.16
CA ALA A 247 6.05 38.95 1.89
C ALA A 247 5.02 38.50 0.85
N VAL A 248 3.78 38.30 1.30
CA VAL A 248 2.62 38.21 0.44
C VAL A 248 2.57 39.51 -0.35
N ALA A 249 2.99 39.45 -1.61
CA ALA A 249 2.88 40.54 -2.56
C ALA A 249 1.39 40.86 -2.74
N ALA A 250 0.94 41.93 -2.08
CA ALA A 250 -0.31 42.58 -2.36
C ALA A 250 -0.23 43.14 -3.79
N ALA A 251 -1.16 42.72 -4.64
CA ALA A 251 -1.35 43.28 -5.97
C ALA A 251 -1.58 44.81 -5.88
N PRO A 252 -1.00 45.61 -6.79
CA PRO A 252 -1.24 47.05 -6.78
C PRO A 252 -2.68 47.32 -7.24
N LYS A 253 -3.38 48.15 -6.46
CA LYS A 253 -4.58 48.83 -6.91
C LYS A 253 -4.17 49.90 -7.91
N GLU A 254 -4.45 49.67 -9.18
CA GLU A 254 -4.55 50.74 -10.16
C GLU A 254 -5.95 51.35 -10.06
N ASP A 255 -6.04 52.50 -9.40
CA ASP A 255 -7.06 53.51 -9.69
C ASP A 255 -6.28 54.76 -10.09
N ALA A 256 -6.30 55.05 -11.39
CA ALA A 256 -6.11 56.38 -11.92
C ALA A 256 -7.21 56.61 -12.95
N ALA A 257 -8.13 57.47 -12.57
CA ALA A 257 -9.17 58.03 -13.39
C ALA A 257 -8.59 58.95 -14.49
N GLU A 258 -9.51 59.37 -15.39
CA GLU A 258 -9.41 60.45 -16.39
C GLU A 258 -8.81 60.03 -17.75
N ALA A 259 -9.40 60.32 -18.91
CA ALA A 259 -10.61 61.05 -19.30
C ALA A 259 -10.88 60.80 -20.81
N GLU A 260 -12.14 61.02 -21.24
CA GLU A 260 -12.63 61.29 -22.61
C GLU A 260 -12.33 60.21 -23.68
N GLU A 261 -13.30 59.56 -24.35
CA GLU A 261 -14.44 60.06 -25.14
C GLU A 261 -15.43 58.90 -25.39
#